data_AF-A0A8J5JF23-F1
#
_entry.id   AF-A0A8J5JF23-F1
#
_cell.length_a   1.000
_cell.length_b   1.000
_cell.length_c   1.000
_cell.angle_alpha   90.00
_cell.angle_beta   90.00
_cell.angle_gamma   90.00
#
_symmetry.space_group_name_H-M   'P 1'
#
loop_
_entity.id
_entity.type
_entity.pdbx_description
1 polymer ?
#
loop_
_entity_poly.entity_id
_entity_poly.type
_entity_poly.pdbx_seq_one_letter_code
_entity_poly.pdbx_strand_id
1 'polypeptide(L)'
;MPSITSTTPPCGNLPTHTDTTIYQFINCRLVRRGRIVKDDFWVRGGKILNPEPVFYVEKLQADVKVIPRIKKTPGGPGGASILGVHVEGPFISPAKKGAHPLQYLEGVEEGMSKVLDVYGSIDNIAKITIAPELPGAQEVIRHLSSRGIVVSVGESTISEFHHRDPGLVGLLTSRLISHPVHYGIISDGIHTHPAALRIAHRAHPQGIVLVTDAMAAMGLGDGVHQIGQMKVLVEGRKARLVDFDTLAGSVVTMDDCVRHFINGAGVSLVEAIDAATLHPARVMGIDHLKGTLEYGTDADFVLVLDKGPLKVLNTFIAGECVYSASDAPNLTFTQKSPSDI
;
A
#
# COMPACT_ATOMS: atom_id res chain seq x y z
N MET A 1 6.57 -58.13 32.66
CA MET A 1 7.63 -57.27 32.10
C MET A 1 6.96 -56.13 31.33
N PRO A 2 7.52 -54.91 31.38
CA PRO A 2 6.78 -53.73 31.86
C PRO A 2 6.09 -52.91 30.77
N SER A 3 5.06 -52.20 31.24
CA SER A 3 4.21 -51.22 30.57
C SER A 3 4.98 -50.02 30.02
N ILE A 4 4.69 -49.66 28.77
CA ILE A 4 5.17 -48.44 28.12
C ILE A 4 4.33 -47.27 28.64
N THR A 5 4.95 -46.38 29.43
CA THR A 5 4.39 -45.10 29.82
C THR A 5 4.71 -44.04 28.76
N SER A 6 3.66 -43.43 28.22
CA SER A 6 3.69 -42.27 27.34
C SER A 6 4.12 -41.02 28.12
N THR A 7 5.29 -40.48 27.82
CA THR A 7 5.73 -39.15 28.30
C THR A 7 5.37 -38.09 27.26
N THR A 8 4.31 -37.33 27.52
CA THR A 8 4.03 -36.04 26.88
C THR A 8 5.07 -35.00 27.33
N PRO A 9 5.60 -34.14 26.45
CA PRO A 9 6.50 -33.07 26.87
C PRO A 9 5.73 -32.03 27.71
N PRO A 10 6.39 -31.35 28.68
CA PRO A 10 5.73 -30.34 29.49
C PRO A 10 5.31 -29.16 28.60
N CYS A 11 4.01 -28.88 28.61
CA CYS A 11 3.46 -27.65 28.07
C CYS A 11 4.13 -26.50 28.84
N GLY A 12 4.88 -25.63 28.14
CA GLY A 12 5.48 -24.46 28.75
C GLY A 12 4.43 -23.64 29.50
N ASN A 13 4.80 -23.14 30.67
CA ASN A 13 3.92 -22.43 31.60
C ASN A 13 3.00 -21.44 30.88
N LEU A 14 1.68 -21.70 30.94
CA LEU A 14 0.69 -20.69 30.58
C LEU A 14 0.86 -19.48 31.49
N PRO A 15 0.78 -18.24 30.96
CA PRO A 15 0.92 -17.03 31.76
C PRO A 15 -0.15 -17.00 32.87
N THR A 16 0.33 -16.75 34.09
CA THR A 16 -0.50 -16.56 35.29
C THR A 16 -1.53 -15.45 35.08
N HIS A 17 -2.68 -15.58 35.75
CA HIS A 17 -3.94 -14.79 35.71
C HIS A 17 -3.86 -13.25 35.89
N THR A 18 -2.73 -12.61 35.62
CA THR A 18 -2.52 -11.16 35.73
C THR A 18 -2.21 -10.47 34.40
N ASP A 19 -2.17 -11.22 33.28
CA ASP A 19 -1.88 -10.64 31.97
C ASP A 19 -3.07 -9.80 31.44
N THR A 20 -2.93 -8.48 31.52
CA THR A 20 -3.90 -7.50 31.03
C THR A 20 -3.82 -7.27 29.52
N THR A 21 -2.81 -7.81 28.87
CA THR A 21 -2.54 -7.60 27.44
C THR A 21 -3.58 -8.30 26.55
N ILE A 22 -4.09 -7.55 25.58
CA ILE A 22 -4.99 -7.95 24.51
C ILE A 22 -4.17 -8.27 23.26
N TYR A 23 -4.30 -9.52 22.80
CA TYR A 23 -3.69 -9.99 21.56
C TYR A 23 -4.75 -10.09 20.47
N GLN A 24 -4.54 -9.41 19.34
CA GLN A 24 -5.34 -9.57 18.13
C GLN A 24 -4.67 -10.55 17.17
N PHE A 25 -5.47 -11.46 16.61
CA PHE A 25 -5.10 -12.35 15.53
C PHE A 25 -6.00 -12.05 14.34
N ILE A 26 -5.42 -11.51 13.27
CA ILE A 26 -6.16 -11.03 12.10
C ILE A 26 -6.28 -12.09 11.01
N ASN A 27 -7.33 -11.99 10.18
CA ASN A 27 -7.53 -12.83 8.98
C ASN A 27 -7.56 -14.34 9.25
N CYS A 28 -8.10 -14.76 10.40
CA CYS A 28 -8.11 -16.15 10.79
C CYS A 28 -9.25 -16.93 10.13
N ARG A 29 -9.01 -18.22 9.87
CA ARG A 29 -10.07 -19.20 9.54
C ARG A 29 -10.49 -19.88 10.83
N LEU A 30 -11.60 -19.44 11.41
CA LEU A 30 -12.07 -19.89 12.70
C LEU A 30 -13.17 -20.93 12.54
N VAL A 31 -13.09 -22.03 13.27
CA VAL A 31 -14.22 -22.96 13.38
C VAL A 31 -15.17 -22.42 14.45
N ARG A 32 -16.34 -21.93 14.03
CA ARG A 32 -17.40 -21.44 14.93
C ARG A 32 -18.73 -22.08 14.53
N ARG A 33 -19.45 -22.63 15.51
CA ARG A 33 -20.78 -23.25 15.31
C ARG A 33 -20.80 -24.26 14.14
N GLY A 34 -19.75 -25.08 14.03
CA GLY A 34 -19.62 -26.12 13.01
C GLY A 34 -19.33 -25.61 11.59
N ARG A 35 -18.94 -24.34 11.41
CA ARG A 35 -18.55 -23.76 10.11
C ARG A 35 -17.20 -23.06 10.22
N ILE A 36 -16.48 -23.00 9.11
CA ILE A 36 -15.30 -22.13 8.98
C ILE A 36 -15.80 -20.72 8.64
N VAL A 37 -15.44 -19.76 9.49
CA VAL A 37 -15.74 -18.34 9.31
C VAL A 37 -14.40 -17.60 9.21
N LYS A 38 -14.28 -16.70 8.23
CA LYS A 38 -13.13 -15.80 8.14
C LYS A 38 -13.40 -14.59 9.04
N ASP A 39 -12.63 -14.45 10.11
CA ASP A 39 -12.82 -13.42 11.13
C ASP A 39 -11.53 -13.22 11.94
N ASP A 40 -11.45 -12.11 12.66
CA ASP A 40 -10.38 -11.87 13.63
C ASP A 40 -10.73 -12.53 14.98
N PHE A 41 -9.72 -12.88 15.78
CA PHE A 41 -9.96 -13.30 17.17
C PHE A 41 -9.02 -12.63 18.16
N TRP A 42 -9.54 -12.43 19.36
CA TRP A 42 -8.92 -11.61 20.39
C TRP A 42 -8.70 -12.43 21.65
N VAL A 43 -7.56 -12.27 22.32
CA VAL A 43 -7.23 -13.02 23.55
C VAL A 43 -6.76 -12.07 24.63
N ARG A 44 -7.28 -12.21 25.86
CA ARG A 44 -6.73 -11.58 27.07
C ARG A 44 -6.79 -12.58 28.23
N GLY A 45 -5.72 -12.65 29.03
CA GLY A 45 -5.64 -13.57 30.17
C GLY A 45 -5.96 -15.02 29.83
N GLY A 46 -5.55 -15.49 28.64
CA GLY A 46 -5.77 -16.87 28.16
C GLY A 46 -7.18 -17.20 27.67
N LYS A 47 -8.08 -16.21 27.52
CA LYS A 47 -9.46 -16.42 27.05
C LYS A 47 -9.72 -15.70 25.72
N ILE A 48 -10.48 -16.33 24.84
CA ILE A 48 -11.00 -15.70 23.62
C ILE A 48 -12.05 -14.65 24.02
N LEU A 49 -11.88 -13.41 23.58
CA LEU A 49 -12.78 -12.31 23.88
C LEU A 49 -13.88 -12.19 22.81
N ASN A 50 -15.05 -11.74 23.25
CA ASN A 50 -15.99 -11.11 22.34
C ASN A 50 -15.47 -9.68 22.06
N PRO A 51 -15.19 -9.31 20.79
CA PRO A 51 -14.70 -7.98 20.46
C PRO A 51 -15.71 -6.88 20.82
N GLU A 52 -17.01 -7.15 20.79
CA GLU A 52 -18.05 -6.14 20.98
C GLU A 52 -17.97 -5.43 22.36
N PRO A 53 -17.87 -6.13 23.51
CA PRO A 53 -17.59 -5.47 24.79
C PRO A 53 -16.24 -4.74 24.85
N VAL A 54 -15.18 -5.28 24.23
CA VAL A 54 -13.84 -4.70 24.27
C VAL A 54 -13.80 -3.34 23.57
N PHE A 55 -14.50 -3.21 22.43
CA PHE A 55 -14.53 -1.98 21.64
C PHE A 55 -15.60 -0.99 22.08
N TYR A 56 -16.82 -1.46 22.38
CA TYR A 56 -17.96 -0.57 22.60
C TYR A 56 -18.19 -0.24 24.07
N VAL A 57 -17.71 -1.07 25.00
CA VAL A 57 -17.85 -0.85 26.45
C VAL A 57 -16.53 -0.43 27.08
N GLU A 58 -15.46 -1.19 26.83
CA GLU A 58 -14.14 -0.96 27.45
C GLU A 58 -13.30 0.08 26.69
N LYS A 59 -13.56 0.30 25.40
CA LYS A 59 -12.82 1.22 24.50
C LYS A 59 -11.30 0.99 24.48
N LEU A 60 -10.85 -0.25 24.67
CA LEU A 60 -9.42 -0.59 24.70
C LEU A 60 -8.90 -0.83 23.26
N GLN A 61 -7.68 -0.35 22.98
CA GLN A 61 -6.97 -0.65 21.74
C GLN A 61 -6.09 -1.90 21.91
N ALA A 62 -5.68 -2.52 20.80
CA ALA A 62 -4.75 -3.65 20.83
C ALA A 62 -3.39 -3.20 21.39
N ASP A 63 -2.84 -3.94 22.37
CA ASP A 63 -1.50 -3.66 22.93
C ASP A 63 -0.37 -3.89 21.90
N VAL A 64 -0.69 -4.54 20.78
CA VAL A 64 0.26 -4.88 19.72
C VAL A 64 0.02 -4.01 18.49
N LYS A 65 0.97 -3.11 18.22
CA LYS A 65 0.98 -2.28 17.01
C LYS A 65 1.52 -3.09 15.82
N VAL A 66 0.84 -3.01 14.66
CA VAL A 66 1.12 -3.84 13.48
C VAL A 66 2.30 -3.31 12.65
N ILE A 67 2.50 -2.00 12.59
CA ILE A 67 3.57 -1.36 11.80
C ILE A 67 4.97 -1.90 12.17
N PRO A 68 5.34 -2.06 13.46
CA PRO A 68 6.62 -2.68 13.83
C PRO A 68 6.79 -4.14 13.37
N ARG A 69 5.70 -4.83 13.02
CA ARG A 69 5.72 -6.23 12.57
C ARG A 69 5.81 -6.39 11.05
N ILE A 70 5.45 -5.37 10.26
CA ILE A 70 5.58 -5.38 8.81
C ILE A 70 7.05 -5.07 8.46
N LYS A 71 7.86 -6.12 8.37
CA LYS A 71 9.29 -5.97 8.07
C LYS A 71 9.50 -5.72 6.58
N LYS A 72 10.44 -4.83 6.28
CA LYS A 72 11.02 -4.74 4.93
C LYS A 72 11.57 -6.11 4.56
N THR A 73 11.16 -6.63 3.41
CA THR A 73 11.46 -8.00 2.99
C THR A 73 11.83 -7.99 1.52
N PRO A 74 12.99 -8.53 1.11
CA PRO A 74 13.30 -8.67 -0.30
C PRO A 74 12.27 -9.58 -0.97
N GLY A 75 11.98 -9.31 -2.23
CA GLY A 75 11.13 -10.16 -3.04
C GLY A 75 11.81 -11.51 -3.33
N GLY A 76 11.03 -12.45 -3.86
CA GLY A 76 11.53 -13.75 -4.28
C GLY A 76 10.39 -14.64 -4.76
N PRO A 77 10.51 -15.97 -4.68
CA PRO A 77 9.48 -16.92 -5.14
C PRO A 77 8.09 -16.69 -4.54
N GLY A 78 8.01 -16.07 -3.36
CA GLY A 78 6.76 -15.74 -2.68
C GLY A 78 6.09 -14.44 -3.15
N GLY A 79 6.75 -13.64 -3.99
CA GLY A 79 6.21 -12.39 -4.55
C GLY A 79 7.12 -11.17 -4.40
N ALA A 80 6.52 -10.00 -4.61
CA ALA A 80 7.18 -8.70 -4.65
C ALA A 80 7.89 -8.33 -3.33
N SER A 81 8.93 -7.50 -3.44
CA SER A 81 9.60 -6.90 -2.29
C SER A 81 8.64 -6.03 -1.47
N ILE A 82 8.72 -6.11 -0.15
CA ILE A 82 8.08 -5.18 0.78
C ILE A 82 9.11 -4.11 1.13
N LEU A 83 8.98 -2.92 0.56
CA LEU A 83 9.90 -1.79 0.81
C LEU A 83 9.63 -1.09 2.15
N GLY A 84 8.46 -1.36 2.74
CA GLY A 84 7.99 -0.82 4.01
C GLY A 84 6.50 -0.48 3.91
N VAL A 85 6.01 0.31 4.85
CA VAL A 85 4.59 0.68 4.92
C VAL A 85 4.39 2.11 4.43
N HIS A 86 3.39 2.30 3.58
CA HIS A 86 2.78 3.61 3.36
C HIS A 86 1.61 3.74 4.35
N VAL A 87 1.74 4.64 5.31
CA VAL A 87 0.65 4.96 6.25
C VAL A 87 -0.12 6.19 5.75
N GLU A 88 -1.36 5.99 5.35
CA GLU A 88 -2.26 7.04 4.85
C GLU A 88 -3.34 7.32 5.89
N GLY A 89 -3.27 8.50 6.53
CA GLY A 89 -3.97 8.76 7.78
C GLY A 89 -3.35 8.03 8.98
N PRO A 90 -3.68 8.42 10.22
CA PRO A 90 -4.87 9.20 10.57
C PRO A 90 -4.67 10.72 10.57
N PHE A 91 -3.46 11.21 10.30
CA PHE A 91 -3.08 12.63 10.34
C PHE A 91 -3.47 13.39 9.07
N ILE A 92 -4.75 13.31 8.71
CA ILE A 92 -5.34 13.92 7.52
C ILE A 92 -6.51 14.82 7.90
N SER A 93 -6.95 15.69 7.01
CA SER A 93 -8.03 16.61 7.33
C SER A 93 -9.38 15.88 7.42
N PRO A 94 -10.14 16.06 8.52
CA PRO A 94 -11.52 15.58 8.63
C PRO A 94 -12.44 16.07 7.51
N ALA A 95 -12.20 17.28 6.98
CA ALA A 95 -12.99 17.86 5.90
C ALA A 95 -12.74 17.21 4.53
N LYS A 96 -11.61 16.49 4.38
CA LYS A 96 -11.20 15.82 3.14
C LYS A 96 -10.91 14.34 3.37
N LYS A 97 -11.59 13.74 4.35
CA LYS A 97 -11.40 12.35 4.79
C LYS A 97 -11.63 11.27 3.73
N GLY A 98 -12.34 11.57 2.64
CA GLY A 98 -12.74 10.55 1.66
C GLY A 98 -13.37 9.31 2.31
N ALA A 99 -12.81 8.14 1.99
CA ALA A 99 -13.22 6.85 2.53
C ALA A 99 -12.72 6.58 3.96
N HIS A 100 -11.85 7.42 4.53
CA HIS A 100 -11.36 7.23 5.89
C HIS A 100 -12.50 7.37 6.92
N PRO A 101 -12.59 6.45 7.90
CA PRO A 101 -13.56 6.58 8.99
C PRO A 101 -13.18 7.76 9.90
N LEU A 102 -14.11 8.70 10.05
CA LEU A 102 -13.88 9.95 10.78
C LEU A 102 -13.41 9.72 12.22
N GLN A 103 -13.93 8.69 12.89
CA GLN A 103 -13.64 8.37 14.28
C GLN A 103 -12.20 7.89 14.54
N TYR A 104 -11.44 7.57 13.49
CA TYR A 104 -10.04 7.16 13.61
C TYR A 104 -9.06 8.25 13.20
N LEU A 105 -9.55 9.40 12.72
CA LEU A 105 -8.68 10.53 12.41
C LEU A 105 -8.15 11.13 13.71
N GLU A 106 -6.90 11.54 13.68
CA GLU A 106 -6.15 12.03 14.83
C GLU A 106 -5.44 13.33 14.44
N GLY A 107 -5.27 14.22 15.41
CA GLY A 107 -4.42 15.39 15.24
C GLY A 107 -2.94 15.06 15.41
N VAL A 108 -2.07 16.06 15.22
CA VAL A 108 -0.60 15.96 15.38
C VAL A 108 -0.04 17.09 16.22
N GLU A 109 -0.86 17.69 17.08
CA GLU A 109 -0.52 18.84 17.93
C GLU A 109 0.62 18.50 18.89
N GLU A 110 0.69 17.26 19.35
CA GLU A 110 1.74 16.73 20.23
C GLU A 110 3.01 16.29 19.46
N GLY A 111 3.09 16.62 18.17
CA GLY A 111 4.25 16.36 17.32
C GLY A 111 4.57 14.87 17.17
N MET A 112 5.87 14.54 17.18
CA MET A 112 6.32 13.15 17.00
C MET A 112 5.85 12.20 18.11
N SER A 113 5.52 12.71 19.31
CA SER A 113 4.97 11.88 20.39
C SER A 113 3.68 11.20 19.94
N LYS A 114 2.77 11.95 19.30
CA LYS A 114 1.52 11.42 18.76
C LYS A 114 1.74 10.41 17.64
N VAL A 115 2.71 10.65 16.77
CA VAL A 115 3.08 9.71 15.69
C VAL A 115 3.54 8.36 16.26
N LEU A 116 4.38 8.39 17.29
CA LEU A 116 4.89 7.20 17.97
C LEU A 116 3.81 6.52 18.82
N ASP A 117 2.88 7.29 19.38
CA ASP A 117 1.71 6.75 20.06
C ASP A 117 0.80 5.99 19.09
N VAL A 118 0.53 6.54 17.90
CA VAL A 118 -0.30 5.86 16.90
C VAL A 118 0.41 4.64 16.28
N TYR A 119 1.64 4.80 15.78
CA TYR A 119 2.28 3.75 14.98
C TYR A 119 3.26 2.87 15.76
N GLY A 120 3.75 3.31 16.91
CA GLY A 120 4.90 2.70 17.59
C GLY A 120 6.20 3.07 16.89
N SER A 121 7.11 2.10 16.72
CA SER A 121 8.31 2.32 15.91
C SER A 121 7.92 2.64 14.46
N ILE A 122 8.60 3.64 13.91
CA ILE A 122 8.43 4.14 12.54
C ILE A 122 9.49 3.59 11.57
N ASP A 123 10.36 2.68 12.01
CA ASP A 123 11.51 2.21 11.22
C ASP A 123 11.10 1.46 9.94
N ASN A 124 9.90 0.88 9.96
CA ASN A 124 9.31 0.20 8.81
C ASN A 124 8.43 1.10 7.93
N ILE A 125 8.20 2.36 8.32
CA ILE A 125 7.43 3.30 7.51
C ILE A 125 8.33 3.79 6.37
N ALA A 126 7.88 3.56 5.15
CA ALA A 126 8.55 4.03 3.94
C ALA A 126 7.98 5.37 3.49
N LYS A 127 6.67 5.55 3.68
CA LYS A 127 5.93 6.75 3.29
C LYS A 127 4.82 7.06 4.28
N ILE A 128 4.55 8.34 4.51
CA ILE A 128 3.38 8.81 5.26
C ILE A 128 2.60 9.81 4.41
N THR A 129 1.26 9.75 4.47
CA THR A 129 0.41 10.84 4.01
C THR A 129 -0.01 11.69 5.20
N ILE A 130 0.15 13.01 5.09
CA ILE A 130 -0.20 13.97 6.14
C ILE A 130 -0.80 15.23 5.54
N ALA A 131 -1.84 15.77 6.19
CA ALA A 131 -2.38 17.09 5.88
C ALA A 131 -1.49 18.17 6.52
N PRO A 132 -0.75 18.97 5.72
CA PRO A 132 0.29 19.87 6.23
C PRO A 132 -0.25 21.08 6.99
N GLU A 133 -1.55 21.36 6.88
CA GLU A 133 -2.23 22.43 7.61
C GLU A 133 -2.61 22.06 9.04
N LEU A 134 -2.55 20.78 9.43
CA LEU A 134 -2.87 20.37 10.80
C LEU A 134 -1.87 21.02 11.78
N PRO A 135 -2.33 21.51 12.95
CA PRO A 135 -1.42 22.13 13.90
C PRO A 135 -0.38 21.10 14.38
N GLY A 136 0.90 21.47 14.32
CA GLY A 136 2.04 20.58 14.63
C GLY A 136 2.60 19.80 13.44
N ALA A 137 1.90 19.73 12.30
CA ALA A 137 2.32 18.93 11.14
C ALA A 137 3.68 19.34 10.58
N GLN A 138 3.98 20.65 10.52
CA GLN A 138 5.24 21.16 9.97
C GLN A 138 6.49 20.67 10.72
N GLU A 139 6.40 20.43 12.03
CA GLU A 139 7.49 19.85 12.80
C GLU A 139 7.64 18.35 12.51
N VAL A 140 6.52 17.63 12.52
CA VAL A 140 6.46 16.19 12.21
C VAL A 140 7.01 15.90 10.83
N ILE A 141 6.59 16.68 9.81
CA ILE A 141 7.07 16.56 8.42
C ILE A 141 8.59 16.67 8.37
N ARG A 142 9.17 17.71 9.00
CA ARG A 142 10.63 17.90 9.04
C ARG A 142 11.33 16.72 9.72
N HIS A 143 10.79 16.22 10.83
CA HIS A 143 11.37 15.09 11.54
C HIS A 143 11.34 13.80 10.71
N LEU A 144 10.20 13.48 10.10
CA LEU A 144 10.04 12.28 9.26
C LEU A 144 10.95 12.35 8.03
N SER A 145 10.99 13.49 7.34
CA SER A 145 11.89 13.68 6.19
C SER A 145 13.37 13.57 6.58
N SER A 146 13.77 14.06 7.77
CA SER A 146 15.15 13.92 8.25
C SER A 146 15.58 12.47 8.50
N ARG A 147 14.61 11.54 8.65
CA ARG A 147 14.84 10.10 8.78
C ARG A 147 14.74 9.35 7.45
N GLY A 148 14.59 10.05 6.33
CA GLY A 148 14.42 9.44 5.01
C GLY A 148 13.05 8.82 4.79
N ILE A 149 12.04 9.14 5.62
CA ILE A 149 10.66 8.73 5.37
C ILE A 149 10.05 9.70 4.36
N VAL A 150 9.47 9.16 3.29
CA VAL A 150 8.79 9.97 2.27
C VAL A 150 7.53 10.58 2.87
N VAL A 151 7.39 11.89 2.78
CA VAL A 151 6.19 12.59 3.20
C VAL A 151 5.38 12.98 1.98
N SER A 152 4.13 12.55 1.94
CA SER A 152 3.15 12.88 0.91
C SER A 152 2.10 13.81 1.48
N VAL A 153 1.76 14.86 0.74
CA VAL A 153 0.57 15.67 1.06
C VAL A 153 -0.64 14.98 0.44
N GLY A 154 -1.69 14.78 1.24
CA GLY A 154 -2.95 14.17 0.82
C GLY A 154 -4.06 14.53 1.80
N GLU A 155 -5.31 14.36 1.35
CA GLU A 155 -6.52 14.52 2.19
C GLU A 155 -6.50 15.84 2.97
N SER A 156 -6.07 16.91 2.30
CA SER A 156 -5.81 18.24 2.84
C SER A 156 -6.83 19.25 2.32
N THR A 157 -7.12 20.27 3.13
CA THR A 157 -8.00 21.41 2.82
C THR A 157 -7.34 22.49 1.97
N ILE A 158 -6.08 22.31 1.58
CA ILE A 158 -5.45 23.20 0.60
C ILE A 158 -6.36 23.27 -0.63
N SER A 159 -6.52 24.49 -1.14
CA SER A 159 -7.47 24.83 -2.19
C SER A 159 -7.38 23.90 -3.40
N GLU A 160 -8.55 23.58 -3.94
CA GLU A 160 -8.65 22.99 -5.27
C GLU A 160 -8.05 23.94 -6.31
N PHE A 161 -7.62 23.40 -7.45
CA PHE A 161 -7.02 24.22 -8.49
C PHE A 161 -7.97 25.34 -8.93
N HIS A 162 -7.54 26.58 -8.78
CA HIS A 162 -8.18 27.75 -9.35
C HIS A 162 -7.12 28.63 -10.05
N HIS A 163 -7.48 29.28 -11.17
CA HIS A 163 -6.51 30.05 -11.96
C HIS A 163 -5.82 31.21 -11.22
N ARG A 164 -6.39 31.69 -10.11
CA ARG A 164 -5.80 32.72 -9.22
C ARG A 164 -5.14 32.16 -7.96
N ASP A 165 -5.47 30.92 -7.63
CA ASP A 165 -4.93 30.21 -6.48
C ASP A 165 -4.84 28.72 -6.87
N PRO A 166 -3.71 28.30 -7.45
CA PRO A 166 -3.61 26.99 -8.08
C PRO A 166 -3.48 25.84 -7.06
N GLY A 167 -3.45 26.14 -5.76
CA GLY A 167 -3.41 25.15 -4.68
C GLY A 167 -2.26 24.15 -4.82
N LEU A 168 -2.51 22.89 -4.44
CA LEU A 168 -1.51 21.81 -4.56
C LEU A 168 -1.09 21.52 -5.99
N VAL A 169 -2.02 21.62 -6.95
CA VAL A 169 -1.73 21.37 -8.37
C VAL A 169 -0.74 22.40 -8.91
N GLY A 170 -0.76 23.63 -8.39
CA GLY A 170 0.21 24.67 -8.73
C GLY A 170 1.67 24.28 -8.46
N LEU A 171 1.91 23.41 -7.47
CA LEU A 171 3.25 22.96 -7.11
C LEU A 171 3.95 22.22 -8.25
N LEU A 172 3.19 21.55 -9.12
CA LEU A 172 3.73 20.83 -10.29
C LEU A 172 4.48 21.73 -11.26
N THR A 173 4.18 23.02 -11.27
CA THR A 173 4.79 24.02 -12.16
C THR A 173 5.53 25.12 -11.39
N SER A 174 5.68 24.95 -10.08
CA SER A 174 6.28 25.97 -9.21
C SER A 174 7.77 26.13 -9.49
N ARG A 175 8.19 27.37 -9.72
CA ARG A 175 9.61 27.72 -9.86
C ARG A 175 10.31 27.96 -8.52
N LEU A 176 9.55 27.93 -7.42
CA LEU A 176 10.07 28.18 -6.07
C LEU A 176 10.62 26.90 -5.41
N ILE A 177 10.34 25.74 -5.99
CA ILE A 177 10.78 24.45 -5.47
C ILE A 177 12.00 24.01 -6.28
N SER A 178 13.14 23.89 -5.60
CA SER A 178 14.42 23.53 -6.22
C SER A 178 14.62 22.03 -6.44
N HIS A 179 13.65 21.21 -6.02
CA HIS A 179 13.69 19.75 -6.10
C HIS A 179 12.45 19.22 -6.86
N PRO A 180 12.55 18.08 -7.55
CA PRO A 180 11.41 17.49 -8.25
C PRO A 180 10.26 17.17 -7.30
N VAL A 181 9.06 17.64 -7.63
CA VAL A 181 7.83 17.31 -6.89
C VAL A 181 7.20 16.09 -7.53
N HIS A 182 7.18 14.98 -6.82
CA HIS A 182 6.49 13.80 -7.31
C HIS A 182 5.02 13.79 -6.90
N TYR A 183 4.16 13.23 -7.74
CA TYR A 183 2.73 13.12 -7.49
C TYR A 183 2.19 11.76 -7.94
N GLY A 184 1.48 11.09 -7.02
CA GLY A 184 0.77 9.87 -7.32
C GLY A 184 -0.49 10.15 -8.14
N ILE A 185 -0.76 9.34 -9.16
CA ILE A 185 -2.00 9.43 -9.93
C ILE A 185 -2.55 8.04 -10.27
N ILE A 186 -3.84 7.87 -10.05
CA ILE A 186 -4.56 6.63 -10.38
C ILE A 186 -5.02 6.74 -11.83
N SER A 187 -4.36 6.00 -12.72
CA SER A 187 -4.68 5.96 -14.15
C SER A 187 -5.66 4.83 -14.45
N ASP A 188 -6.95 5.06 -14.18
CA ASP A 188 -7.99 4.05 -14.38
C ASP A 188 -9.24 4.56 -15.13
N GLY A 189 -9.25 5.83 -15.54
CA GLY A 189 -10.38 6.46 -16.22
C GLY A 189 -11.61 6.66 -15.33
N ILE A 190 -11.52 6.37 -14.03
CA ILE A 190 -12.59 6.51 -13.03
C ILE A 190 -12.18 7.59 -12.03
N HIS A 191 -11.04 7.41 -11.36
CA HIS A 191 -10.47 8.38 -10.43
C HIS A 191 -9.95 9.61 -11.17
N THR A 192 -9.32 9.38 -12.32
CA THR A 192 -8.73 10.46 -13.11
C THR A 192 -9.25 10.44 -14.54
N HIS A 193 -9.91 11.53 -14.94
CA HIS A 193 -10.32 11.73 -16.32
C HIS A 193 -9.09 11.80 -17.27
N PRO A 194 -9.13 11.21 -18.48
CA PRO A 194 -7.98 11.23 -19.41
C PRO A 194 -7.43 12.63 -19.72
N ALA A 195 -8.29 13.65 -19.77
CA ALA A 195 -7.84 15.03 -19.94
C ALA A 195 -6.99 15.54 -18.76
N ALA A 196 -7.35 15.17 -17.52
CA ALA A 196 -6.57 15.52 -16.34
C ALA A 196 -5.22 14.79 -16.33
N LEU A 197 -5.17 13.50 -16.73
CA LEU A 197 -3.91 12.77 -16.93
C LEU A 197 -2.98 13.51 -17.90
N ARG A 198 -3.50 13.97 -19.05
CA ARG A 198 -2.73 14.73 -20.04
C ARG A 198 -2.22 16.05 -19.51
N ILE A 199 -3.06 16.79 -18.78
CA ILE A 199 -2.68 18.08 -18.19
C ILE A 199 -1.55 17.87 -17.18
N ALA A 200 -1.73 16.94 -16.23
CA ALA A 200 -0.73 16.67 -15.20
C ALA A 200 0.59 16.21 -15.82
N HIS A 201 0.57 15.21 -16.70
CA HIS A 201 1.77 14.71 -17.38
C HIS A 201 2.50 15.80 -18.15
N ARG A 202 1.79 16.64 -18.93
CA ARG A 202 2.44 17.72 -19.69
C ARG A 202 3.00 18.82 -18.80
N ALA A 203 2.37 19.07 -17.65
CA ALA A 203 2.85 20.05 -16.69
C ALA A 203 4.16 19.59 -16.02
N HIS A 204 4.24 18.31 -15.63
CA HIS A 204 5.42 17.78 -14.94
C HIS A 204 5.67 16.28 -15.21
N PRO A 205 6.22 15.92 -16.38
CA PRO A 205 6.30 14.52 -16.82
C PRO A 205 7.24 13.67 -15.96
N GLN A 206 8.27 14.28 -15.36
CA GLN A 206 9.25 13.57 -14.51
C GLN A 206 8.76 13.35 -13.08
N GLY A 207 7.68 14.02 -12.65
CA GLY A 207 7.13 13.89 -11.30
C GLY A 207 6.00 12.88 -11.17
N ILE A 208 5.45 12.41 -12.29
CA ILE A 208 4.29 11.51 -12.26
C ILE A 208 4.68 10.13 -11.73
N VAL A 209 3.90 9.62 -10.78
CA VAL A 209 4.02 8.25 -10.27
C VAL A 209 2.68 7.56 -10.44
N LEU A 210 2.63 6.49 -11.24
CA LEU A 210 1.44 5.65 -11.32
C LEU A 210 1.27 4.89 -10.01
N VAL A 211 0.09 5.03 -9.41
CA VAL A 211 -0.32 4.25 -8.23
C VAL A 211 -1.64 3.58 -8.55
N THR A 212 -1.83 2.38 -8.03
CA THR A 212 -3.11 1.69 -8.17
C THR A 212 -4.13 2.20 -7.16
N ASP A 213 -3.68 2.48 -5.93
CA ASP A 213 -4.57 2.62 -4.77
C ASP A 213 -5.52 1.40 -4.63
N ALA A 214 -4.99 0.23 -4.98
CA ALA A 214 -5.76 -0.99 -5.03
C ALA A 214 -6.13 -1.47 -3.63
N MET A 215 -7.39 -1.83 -3.45
CA MET A 215 -7.87 -2.47 -2.23
C MET A 215 -8.00 -3.99 -2.37
N ALA A 216 -8.17 -4.68 -1.25
CA ALA A 216 -8.29 -6.15 -1.20
C ALA A 216 -9.49 -6.72 -1.96
N ALA A 217 -10.45 -5.89 -2.41
CA ALA A 217 -11.53 -6.32 -3.29
C ALA A 217 -11.07 -6.57 -4.73
N MET A 218 -9.86 -6.12 -5.10
CA MET A 218 -9.25 -6.49 -6.38
C MET A 218 -9.22 -8.01 -6.55
N GLY A 219 -9.83 -8.49 -7.63
CA GLY A 219 -9.92 -9.92 -7.95
C GLY A 219 -11.06 -10.68 -7.30
N LEU A 220 -11.92 -10.05 -6.48
CA LEU A 220 -13.09 -10.70 -5.87
C LEU A 220 -14.35 -10.67 -6.75
N GLY A 221 -14.34 -9.91 -7.83
CA GLY A 221 -15.49 -9.71 -8.71
C GLY A 221 -16.56 -8.78 -8.13
N ASP A 222 -17.62 -8.57 -8.90
CA ASP A 222 -18.72 -7.66 -8.54
C ASP A 222 -19.49 -8.15 -7.32
N GLY A 223 -19.93 -7.21 -6.49
CA GLY A 223 -20.73 -7.47 -5.31
C GLY A 223 -20.34 -6.64 -4.10
N VAL A 224 -21.02 -6.92 -2.98
CA VAL A 224 -20.75 -6.27 -1.70
C VAL A 224 -19.73 -7.08 -0.91
N HIS A 225 -18.60 -6.45 -0.58
CA HIS A 225 -17.48 -7.06 0.12
C HIS A 225 -17.21 -6.34 1.44
N GLN A 226 -16.89 -7.10 2.48
CA GLN A 226 -16.43 -6.55 3.76
C GLN A 226 -14.89 -6.51 3.75
N ILE A 227 -14.30 -5.31 3.67
CA ILE A 227 -12.86 -5.07 3.61
C ILE A 227 -12.44 -4.32 4.88
N GLY A 228 -11.87 -5.05 5.85
CA GLY A 228 -11.66 -4.52 7.19
C GLY A 228 -12.98 -4.06 7.80
N GLN A 229 -13.01 -2.84 8.31
CA GLN A 229 -14.23 -2.19 8.83
C GLN A 229 -15.15 -1.61 7.75
N MET A 230 -14.74 -1.60 6.48
CA MET A 230 -15.51 -0.96 5.40
C MET A 230 -16.37 -1.98 4.65
N LYS A 231 -17.60 -1.58 4.32
CA LYS A 231 -18.47 -2.31 3.41
C LYS A 231 -18.42 -1.63 2.05
N VAL A 232 -17.91 -2.35 1.05
CA VAL A 232 -17.58 -1.82 -0.26
C VAL A 232 -18.41 -2.53 -1.32
N LEU A 233 -19.03 -1.77 -2.20
CA LEU A 233 -19.69 -2.27 -3.40
C LEU A 233 -18.74 -2.14 -4.58
N VAL A 234 -18.46 -3.28 -5.23
CA VAL A 234 -17.70 -3.36 -6.48
C VAL A 234 -18.67 -3.58 -7.62
N GLU A 235 -18.63 -2.69 -8.60
CA GLU A 235 -19.42 -2.75 -9.84
C GLU A 235 -18.48 -2.51 -11.03
N GLY A 236 -18.13 -3.59 -11.74
CA GLY A 236 -17.11 -3.59 -12.78
C GLY A 236 -15.75 -3.16 -12.24
N ARG A 237 -15.32 -1.94 -12.58
CA ARG A 237 -14.02 -1.37 -12.17
C ARG A 237 -14.13 -0.35 -11.04
N LYS A 238 -15.33 -0.05 -10.56
CA LYS A 238 -15.58 0.95 -9.52
C LYS A 238 -15.74 0.27 -8.16
N ALA A 239 -15.02 0.77 -7.16
CA ALA A 239 -15.20 0.40 -5.76
C ALA A 239 -15.67 1.63 -4.96
N ARG A 240 -16.82 1.51 -4.30
CA ARG A 240 -17.42 2.59 -3.50
C ARG A 240 -17.94 2.08 -2.17
N LEU A 241 -18.05 2.95 -1.17
CA LEU A 241 -18.71 2.58 0.07
C LEU A 241 -20.19 2.23 -0.20
N VAL A 242 -20.75 1.25 0.51
CA VAL A 242 -22.16 0.86 0.27
C VAL A 242 -23.12 1.99 0.65
N ASP A 243 -22.81 2.70 1.75
CA ASP A 243 -23.70 3.73 2.31
C ASP A 243 -23.46 5.12 1.70
N PHE A 244 -22.41 5.30 0.89
CA PHE A 244 -22.01 6.58 0.31
C PHE A 244 -21.49 6.39 -1.11
N ASP A 245 -21.78 7.31 -2.03
CA ASP A 245 -21.22 7.26 -3.41
C ASP A 245 -19.72 7.65 -3.47
N THR A 246 -19.01 7.55 -2.35
CA THR A 246 -17.59 7.87 -2.23
C THR A 246 -16.77 6.68 -2.72
N LEU A 247 -15.84 6.94 -3.65
CA LEU A 247 -14.86 5.94 -4.08
C LEU A 247 -14.01 5.48 -2.88
N ALA A 248 -13.75 4.18 -2.82
CA ALA A 248 -12.99 3.54 -1.75
C ALA A 248 -11.82 2.76 -2.36
N GLY A 249 -10.74 3.46 -2.65
CA GLY A 249 -9.64 2.95 -3.45
C GLY A 249 -10.09 2.46 -4.83
N SER A 250 -9.27 1.60 -5.43
CA SER A 250 -9.51 1.03 -6.75
C SER A 250 -9.46 -0.51 -6.73
N VAL A 251 -9.80 -1.09 -7.87
CA VAL A 251 -9.57 -2.51 -8.20
C VAL A 251 -8.68 -2.67 -9.45
N VAL A 252 -7.95 -1.61 -9.83
CA VAL A 252 -7.14 -1.58 -11.06
C VAL A 252 -5.74 -2.13 -10.82
N THR A 253 -5.23 -2.97 -11.72
CA THR A 253 -3.86 -3.48 -11.65
C THR A 253 -2.85 -2.47 -12.20
N MET A 254 -1.57 -2.64 -11.86
CA MET A 254 -0.53 -1.73 -12.35
C MET A 254 -0.37 -1.78 -13.88
N ASP A 255 -0.46 -2.96 -14.49
CA ASP A 255 -0.39 -3.10 -15.95
C ASP A 255 -1.61 -2.46 -16.65
N ASP A 256 -2.79 -2.51 -16.02
CA ASP A 256 -3.96 -1.74 -16.48
C ASP A 256 -3.71 -0.23 -16.36
N CYS A 257 -3.08 0.24 -15.28
CA CYS A 257 -2.73 1.65 -15.13
C CYS A 257 -1.78 2.13 -16.24
N VAL A 258 -0.76 1.34 -16.56
CA VAL A 258 0.19 1.63 -17.65
C VAL A 258 -0.54 1.65 -18.99
N ARG A 259 -1.35 0.63 -19.30
CA ARG A 259 -2.15 0.58 -20.54
C ARG A 259 -3.10 1.76 -20.66
N HIS A 260 -3.81 2.10 -19.59
CA HIS A 260 -4.72 3.24 -19.59
C HIS A 260 -3.95 4.56 -19.71
N PHE A 261 -2.76 4.68 -19.13
CA PHE A 261 -1.97 5.89 -19.24
C PHE A 261 -1.48 6.13 -20.67
N ILE A 262 -0.96 5.09 -21.34
CA ILE A 262 -0.60 5.13 -22.77
C ILE A 262 -1.79 5.60 -23.61
N ASN A 263 -2.95 4.95 -23.48
CA ASN A 263 -4.11 5.23 -24.33
C ASN A 263 -4.80 6.56 -23.97
N GLY A 264 -4.99 6.82 -22.68
CA GLY A 264 -5.73 7.97 -22.16
C GLY A 264 -4.93 9.27 -22.20
N ALA A 265 -3.62 9.20 -21.92
CA ALA A 265 -2.74 10.36 -21.97
C ALA A 265 -2.02 10.53 -23.33
N GLY A 266 -1.93 9.47 -24.14
CA GLY A 266 -1.22 9.49 -25.42
C GLY A 266 0.29 9.58 -25.25
N VAL A 267 0.83 8.94 -24.19
CA VAL A 267 2.27 8.90 -23.89
C VAL A 267 2.92 7.68 -24.53
N SER A 268 4.23 7.74 -24.72
CA SER A 268 5.02 6.60 -25.16
C SER A 268 5.03 5.46 -24.13
N LEU A 269 5.37 4.25 -24.58
CA LEU A 269 5.57 3.12 -23.69
C LEU A 269 6.65 3.42 -22.63
N VAL A 270 7.75 4.07 -23.04
CA VAL A 270 8.85 4.44 -22.13
C VAL A 270 8.36 5.37 -21.03
N GLU A 271 7.69 6.47 -21.38
CA GLU A 271 7.14 7.41 -20.38
C GLU A 271 6.17 6.72 -19.40
N ALA A 272 5.36 5.77 -19.88
CA ALA A 272 4.42 5.05 -19.04
C ALA A 272 5.09 4.03 -18.12
N ILE A 273 6.15 3.36 -18.59
CA ILE A 273 6.95 2.44 -17.78
C ILE A 273 7.74 3.22 -16.73
N ASP A 274 8.40 4.33 -17.11
CA ASP A 274 9.13 5.19 -16.17
C ASP A 274 8.22 5.68 -15.03
N ALA A 275 6.98 6.07 -15.35
CA ALA A 275 5.98 6.47 -14.37
C ALA A 275 5.58 5.36 -13.39
N ALA A 276 5.69 4.08 -13.78
CA ALA A 276 5.36 2.92 -12.95
C ALA A 276 6.58 2.30 -12.25
N THR A 277 7.81 2.59 -12.70
CA THR A 277 9.04 1.94 -12.19
C THR A 277 10.10 2.94 -11.72
N LEU A 278 10.62 3.76 -12.62
CA LEU A 278 11.75 4.64 -12.36
C LEU A 278 11.38 5.79 -11.42
N HIS A 279 10.26 6.47 -11.69
CA HIS A 279 9.80 7.58 -10.87
C HIS A 279 9.47 7.17 -9.43
N PRO A 280 8.71 6.08 -9.15
CA PRO A 280 8.56 5.61 -7.77
C PRO A 280 9.89 5.18 -7.13
N ALA A 281 10.82 4.59 -7.87
CA ALA A 281 12.15 4.27 -7.34
C ALA A 281 12.92 5.53 -6.92
N ARG A 282 12.85 6.62 -7.70
CA ARG A 282 13.43 7.93 -7.36
C ARG A 282 12.77 8.56 -6.13
N VAL A 283 11.44 8.48 -6.01
CA VAL A 283 10.72 8.92 -4.79
C VAL A 283 11.25 8.23 -3.55
N MET A 284 11.52 6.93 -3.66
CA MET A 284 12.03 6.12 -2.56
C MET A 284 13.55 6.19 -2.39
N GLY A 285 14.28 6.90 -3.27
CA GLY A 285 15.75 6.98 -3.25
C GLY A 285 16.47 5.66 -3.52
N ILE A 286 15.84 4.76 -4.28
CA ILE A 286 16.35 3.39 -4.58
C ILE A 286 16.54 3.14 -6.08
N ASP A 287 16.58 4.18 -6.90
CA ASP A 287 16.77 4.09 -8.36
C ASP A 287 18.14 3.54 -8.77
N HIS A 288 19.11 3.52 -7.86
CA HIS A 288 20.39 2.82 -7.99
C HIS A 288 20.29 1.30 -7.77
N LEU A 289 19.14 0.80 -7.30
CA LEU A 289 18.87 -0.63 -7.08
C LEU A 289 17.68 -1.14 -7.89
N LYS A 290 16.65 -0.32 -8.11
CA LYS A 290 15.37 -0.75 -8.69
C LYS A 290 14.82 0.28 -9.68
N GLY A 291 13.84 -0.14 -10.46
CA GLY A 291 13.08 0.74 -11.34
C GLY A 291 13.71 0.98 -12.72
N THR A 292 14.90 0.42 -12.95
CA THR A 292 15.65 0.49 -14.20
C THR A 292 16.26 -0.88 -14.55
N LEU A 293 16.75 -1.03 -15.78
CA LEU A 293 17.48 -2.19 -16.29
C LEU A 293 18.95 -1.85 -16.57
N GLU A 294 19.54 -0.99 -15.74
CA GLU A 294 20.96 -0.63 -15.80
C GLU A 294 21.85 -1.70 -15.17
N TYR A 295 23.14 -1.71 -15.51
CA TYR A 295 24.08 -2.65 -14.92
C TYR A 295 24.23 -2.43 -13.41
N GLY A 296 24.15 -3.52 -12.64
CA GLY A 296 24.33 -3.52 -11.19
C GLY A 296 23.05 -3.29 -10.38
N THR A 297 21.89 -3.06 -11.03
CA THR A 297 20.60 -3.01 -10.34
C THR A 297 20.01 -4.42 -10.14
N ASP A 298 19.01 -4.52 -9.28
CA ASP A 298 18.28 -5.77 -9.04
C ASP A 298 17.61 -6.24 -10.33
N ALA A 299 17.68 -7.54 -10.60
CA ALA A 299 17.03 -8.18 -11.75
C ALA A 299 15.52 -8.39 -11.50
N ASP A 300 14.83 -7.30 -11.18
CA ASP A 300 13.37 -7.23 -11.07
C ASP A 300 12.81 -6.68 -12.39
N PHE A 301 12.24 -7.54 -13.23
CA PHE A 301 11.76 -7.14 -14.56
C PHE A 301 10.51 -7.90 -14.99
N VAL A 302 9.78 -7.32 -15.93
CA VAL A 302 8.61 -7.94 -16.54
C VAL A 302 8.85 -8.14 -18.03
N LEU A 303 8.51 -9.32 -18.53
CA LEU A 303 8.43 -9.56 -19.96
C LEU A 303 7.01 -9.28 -20.40
N VAL A 304 6.88 -8.44 -21.42
CA VAL A 304 5.61 -7.99 -21.95
C VAL A 304 5.53 -8.30 -23.45
N LEU A 305 4.31 -8.52 -23.94
CA LEU A 305 4.08 -8.65 -25.38
C LEU A 305 4.18 -7.27 -26.06
N ASP A 306 5.13 -7.13 -26.98
CA ASP A 306 5.36 -5.89 -27.74
C ASP A 306 4.29 -5.67 -28.85
N LYS A 307 3.64 -6.73 -29.33
CA LYS A 307 2.61 -6.66 -30.39
C LYS A 307 1.22 -6.86 -29.81
N GLY A 308 0.49 -5.76 -29.58
CA GLY A 308 -0.91 -5.77 -29.11
C GLY A 308 -1.10 -4.97 -27.83
N PRO A 309 -2.17 -5.21 -27.05
CA PRO A 309 -2.30 -4.59 -25.73
C PRO A 309 -1.14 -5.06 -24.86
N LEU A 310 -0.48 -4.11 -24.17
CA LEU A 310 0.63 -4.40 -23.26
C LEU A 310 0.19 -5.44 -22.23
N LYS A 311 0.65 -6.68 -22.40
CA LYS A 311 0.28 -7.83 -21.58
C LYS A 311 1.51 -8.39 -20.90
N VAL A 312 1.44 -8.59 -19.60
CA VAL A 312 2.49 -9.26 -18.82
C VAL A 312 2.51 -10.75 -19.18
N LEU A 313 3.65 -11.24 -19.63
CA LEU A 313 3.91 -12.64 -19.95
C LEU A 313 4.63 -13.33 -18.80
N ASN A 314 5.67 -12.69 -18.27
CA ASN A 314 6.45 -13.22 -17.16
C ASN A 314 6.86 -12.09 -16.22
N THR A 315 7.01 -12.41 -14.94
CA THR A 315 7.60 -11.51 -13.95
C THR A 315 8.79 -12.19 -13.31
N PHE A 316 9.88 -11.46 -13.23
CA PHE A 316 11.13 -11.89 -12.62
C PHE A 316 11.42 -11.03 -11.41
N ILE A 317 11.86 -11.67 -10.33
CA ILE A 317 12.29 -11.01 -9.11
C ILE A 317 13.66 -11.58 -8.75
N ALA A 318 14.64 -10.70 -8.55
CA ALA A 318 16.04 -11.07 -8.34
C ALA A 318 16.56 -12.08 -9.41
N GLY A 319 16.05 -11.97 -10.65
CA GLY A 319 16.41 -12.85 -11.77
C GLY A 319 15.64 -14.19 -11.82
N GLU A 320 14.81 -14.50 -10.82
CA GLU A 320 13.99 -15.73 -10.81
C GLU A 320 12.61 -15.46 -11.39
N CYS A 321 12.14 -16.34 -12.29
CA CYS A 321 10.79 -16.25 -12.83
C CYS A 321 9.76 -16.65 -11.77
N VAL A 322 8.97 -15.69 -11.28
CA VAL A 322 7.97 -15.90 -10.22
C VAL A 322 6.53 -15.94 -10.74
N TYR A 323 6.31 -15.50 -11.97
CA TYR A 323 5.04 -15.56 -12.65
C TYR A 323 5.24 -15.88 -14.13
N SER A 324 4.37 -16.73 -14.66
CA SER A 324 4.26 -17.03 -16.10
C SER A 324 2.78 -17.08 -16.47
N ALA A 325 2.37 -16.30 -17.46
CA ALA A 325 1.03 -16.39 -18.04
C ALA A 325 0.85 -17.76 -18.69
N SER A 326 -0.37 -18.30 -18.65
CA SER A 326 -0.68 -19.64 -19.18
C SER A 326 -0.44 -19.77 -20.68
N ASP A 327 -0.52 -18.65 -21.41
CA ASP A 327 -0.26 -18.53 -22.84
C ASP A 327 1.08 -17.86 -23.15
N ALA A 328 1.96 -17.69 -22.15
CA ALA A 328 3.31 -17.20 -22.40
C ALA A 328 4.06 -18.18 -23.30
N PRO A 329 4.82 -17.70 -24.31
CA PRO A 329 5.66 -18.57 -25.11
C PRO A 329 6.67 -19.29 -24.20
N ASN A 330 6.99 -20.54 -24.53
CA ASN A 330 8.04 -21.27 -23.82
C ASN A 330 9.37 -20.53 -23.98
N LEU A 331 9.78 -19.78 -22.96
CA LEU A 331 11.10 -19.17 -22.90
C LEU A 331 12.12 -20.29 -22.82
N THR A 332 12.95 -20.40 -23.86
CA THR A 332 14.03 -21.38 -23.87
C THR A 332 15.21 -20.74 -23.15
N PHE A 333 15.39 -21.07 -21.87
CA PHE A 333 16.59 -20.67 -21.15
C PHE A 333 17.74 -21.61 -21.54
N THR A 334 18.68 -21.13 -22.35
CA THR A 334 19.93 -21.84 -22.58
C THR A 334 20.86 -21.57 -21.40
N GLN A 335 20.86 -22.47 -20.41
CA GLN A 335 21.97 -22.52 -19.45
C GLN A 335 23.22 -22.95 -20.22
N LYS A 336 24.15 -22.02 -20.44
CA LYS A 336 25.51 -22.38 -20.83
C LYS A 336 26.20 -22.96 -19.60
N SER A 337 26.80 -24.13 -19.74
CA SER A 337 27.66 -24.70 -18.70
C SER A 337 28.88 -23.80 -18.54
N PRO A 338 29.49 -23.70 -17.34
CA PRO A 338 30.79 -23.06 -17.16
C PRO A 338 31.88 -23.62 -18.09
N SER A 339 31.69 -24.83 -18.64
CA SER A 339 32.56 -25.43 -19.66
C SER A 339 32.39 -24.89 -21.08
N ASP A 340 31.35 -24.06 -21.32
CA ASP A 340 31.00 -23.53 -22.65
C ASP A 340 31.49 -22.08 -22.86
N ILE A 341 32.32 -21.56 -21.93
CA ILE A 341 32.88 -20.19 -21.92
C ILE A 341 34.41 -20.27 -21.99
#